data_AF-A0A9X0MCR2-F1
#
_entry.id   AF-A0A9X0MCR2-F1
#
_cell.length_a   1.000
_cell.length_b   1.000
_cell.length_c   1.000
_cell.angle_alpha   90.00
_cell.angle_beta   90.00
_cell.angle_gamma   90.00
#
_symmetry.space_group_name_H-M   'P 1'
#
loop_
_entity.id
_entity.type
_entity.pdbx_description
1 polymer ?
#
loop_
_entity_poly.entity_id
_entity_poly.type
_entity_poly.pdbx_seq_one_letter_code
_entity_poly.pdbx_strand_id
1 'polypeptide(L)'
;MGVSKYDNEAAHRRIEQNYALDNPKSIDLLLRHLPYMYERRFNGDYAACDILIDLETAISKADLTDRQRQVLRLVYFEDMKQTQVAVEMGITAPTVNLYKRLLTQKIAAVFERWGWEDEGYKLTVVSTERKAVV
;
A
#
# COMPACT_ATOMS: atom_id res chain seq x y z
N MET A 1 2.72 -15.79 -26.91
CA MET A 1 3.70 -14.69 -27.02
C MET A 1 4.20 -14.41 -25.61
N GLY A 2 5.44 -14.83 -25.31
CA GLY A 2 6.01 -14.71 -23.97
C GLY A 2 6.55 -13.31 -23.76
N VAL A 3 6.04 -12.62 -22.75
CA VAL A 3 6.59 -11.35 -22.26
C VAL A 3 8.00 -11.63 -21.76
N SER A 4 9.00 -10.92 -22.31
CA SER A 4 10.39 -11.11 -21.93
C SER A 4 10.60 -10.70 -20.47
N LYS A 5 11.54 -11.32 -19.75
CA LYS A 5 11.88 -10.94 -18.36
C LYS A 5 12.17 -9.44 -18.23
N TYR A 6 12.78 -8.84 -19.25
CA TYR A 6 13.05 -7.40 -19.33
C TYR A 6 11.77 -6.54 -19.36
N ASP A 7 10.71 -7.02 -20.02
CA ASP A 7 9.43 -6.31 -20.10
C ASP A 7 8.70 -6.33 -18.76
N ASN A 8 8.80 -7.44 -18.02
CA ASN A 8 8.25 -7.55 -16.65
C ASN A 8 8.98 -6.61 -15.69
N GLU A 9 10.31 -6.58 -15.70
CA GLU A 9 11.10 -5.65 -14.88
C GLU A 9 10.83 -4.17 -15.25
N ALA A 10 10.54 -3.87 -16.52
CA ALA A 10 10.18 -2.53 -16.95
C ALA A 10 8.76 -2.14 -16.54
N ALA A 11 7.81 -3.08 -16.56
CA ALA A 11 6.46 -2.90 -16.06
C ALA A 11 6.44 -2.70 -14.54
N HIS A 12 7.22 -3.52 -13.81
CA HIS A 12 7.41 -3.38 -12.36
C HIS A 12 7.95 -1.99 -12.00
N ARG A 13 9.05 -1.58 -12.66
CA ARG A 13 9.62 -0.23 -12.50
C ARG A 13 8.65 0.90 -12.85
N ARG A 14 7.76 0.72 -13.83
CA ARG A 14 6.74 1.73 -14.18
C ARG A 14 5.66 1.85 -13.11
N ILE A 15 5.23 0.74 -12.51
CA ILE A 15 4.23 0.81 -11.45
C ILE A 15 4.85 1.34 -10.15
N GLU A 16 6.09 0.95 -9.82
CA GLU A 16 6.88 1.56 -8.74
C GLU A 16 7.11 3.07 -8.95
N GLN A 17 7.38 3.51 -10.18
CA GLN A 17 7.49 4.95 -10.47
C GLN A 17 6.14 5.67 -10.36
N ASN A 18 5.04 5.00 -10.71
CA ASN A 18 3.70 5.58 -10.63
C ASN A 18 3.19 5.68 -9.19
N TYR A 19 3.59 4.75 -8.33
CA TYR A 19 3.24 4.73 -6.92
C TYR A 19 4.52 4.82 -6.09
N ALA A 20 4.81 6.00 -5.55
CA ALA A 20 5.83 6.17 -4.53
C ALA A 20 5.43 5.39 -3.26
N LEU A 21 5.70 4.08 -3.18
CA LEU A 21 5.15 3.17 -2.15
C LEU A 21 5.69 3.44 -0.74
N ASP A 22 6.79 4.19 -0.63
CA ASP A 22 7.29 4.79 0.60
C ASP A 22 6.45 5.99 1.09
N ASN A 23 5.49 6.45 0.29
CA ASN A 23 4.61 7.57 0.61
C ASN A 23 3.19 7.11 1.02
N PRO A 24 2.70 7.49 2.21
CA PRO A 24 1.36 7.13 2.67
C PRO A 24 0.22 7.56 1.73
N LYS A 25 0.39 8.65 0.98
CA LYS A 25 -0.63 9.09 0.00
C LYS A 25 -0.71 8.13 -1.19
N SER A 26 0.42 7.61 -1.65
CA SER A 26 0.46 6.62 -2.73
C SER A 26 -0.16 5.30 -2.28
N ILE A 27 0.06 4.91 -1.01
CA ILE A 27 -0.59 3.74 -0.43
C ILE A 27 -2.10 3.92 -0.36
N ASP A 28 -2.62 5.09 0.06
CA ASP A 28 -4.08 5.35 0.01
C ASP A 28 -4.63 5.21 -1.41
N LEU A 29 -3.90 5.72 -2.41
CA LEU A 29 -4.29 5.63 -3.82
C LEU A 29 -4.28 4.18 -4.32
N LEU A 30 -3.21 3.43 -4.01
CA LEU A 30 -3.10 2.01 -4.38
C LEU A 30 -4.23 1.19 -3.79
N LEU A 31 -4.54 1.40 -2.50
CA LEU A 31 -5.64 0.71 -1.81
C LEU A 31 -7.00 0.99 -2.46
N ARG A 32 -7.24 2.22 -2.95
CA ARG A 32 -8.47 2.55 -3.70
C ARG A 32 -8.50 1.91 -5.08
N HIS A 33 -7.34 1.68 -5.69
CA HIS A 33 -7.21 1.06 -7.00
C HIS A 33 -7.13 -0.47 -6.95
N LEU A 34 -7.35 -1.10 -5.79
CA LEU A 34 -7.33 -2.56 -5.65
C LEU A 34 -8.21 -3.27 -6.70
N PRO A 35 -9.47 -2.87 -6.95
CA PRO A 35 -10.30 -3.53 -7.97
C PRO A 35 -9.64 -3.53 -9.36
N TYR A 36 -9.06 -2.39 -9.76
CA TYR A 36 -8.33 -2.25 -11.02
C TYR A 36 -7.05 -3.09 -11.06
N MET A 37 -6.32 -3.19 -9.96
CA MET A 37 -5.13 -4.06 -9.87
C MET A 37 -5.51 -5.55 -10.00
N TYR A 38 -6.62 -5.97 -9.37
CA TYR A 38 -7.12 -7.34 -9.51
C TYR A 38 -7.50 -7.65 -10.96
N GLU A 39 -8.20 -6.75 -11.64
CA GLU A 39 -8.53 -6.90 -13.07
C GLU A 39 -7.26 -7.06 -13.93
N ARG A 40 -6.23 -6.24 -13.70
CA ARG A 40 -4.94 -6.37 -14.40
C ARG A 40 -4.30 -7.73 -14.16
N ARG A 41 -4.25 -8.18 -12.91
CA ARG A 41 -3.76 -9.52 -12.55
C ARG A 41 -4.53 -10.62 -13.30
N PHE A 42 -5.86 -10.55 -13.36
CA PHE A 42 -6.66 -11.53 -14.10
C PHE A 42 -6.39 -11.52 -15.61
N ASN A 43 -5.98 -10.36 -16.16
CA ASN A 43 -5.56 -10.22 -17.55
C ASN A 43 -4.10 -10.66 -17.80
N GLY A 44 -3.42 -11.27 -16.81
CA GLY A 44 -2.06 -11.79 -16.94
C GLY A 44 -0.95 -10.76 -16.73
N ASP A 45 -1.26 -9.63 -16.10
CA ASP A 45 -0.26 -8.63 -15.73
C ASP A 45 0.50 -9.07 -14.48
N TYR A 46 1.67 -9.68 -14.68
CA TYR A 46 2.52 -10.16 -13.59
C TYR A 46 3.00 -9.04 -12.67
N ALA A 47 3.23 -7.82 -13.18
CA ALA A 47 3.63 -6.71 -12.33
C ALA A 47 2.50 -6.27 -11.38
N ALA A 48 1.24 -6.39 -11.80
CA ALA A 48 0.10 -6.19 -10.90
C ALA A 48 -0.01 -7.32 -9.84
N CYS A 49 0.32 -8.56 -10.21
CA CYS A 49 0.39 -9.68 -9.27
C CYS A 49 1.43 -9.44 -8.18
N ASP A 50 2.66 -9.09 -8.57
CA ASP A 50 3.79 -8.89 -7.66
C ASP A 50 3.44 -7.80 -6.63
N ILE A 51 2.91 -6.66 -7.08
CA ILE A 51 2.51 -5.56 -6.21
C ILE A 51 1.38 -5.93 -5.25
N LEU A 52 0.41 -6.73 -5.70
CA LEU A 52 -0.66 -7.20 -4.81
C LEU A 52 -0.13 -8.13 -3.71
N ILE A 53 0.81 -9.02 -4.06
CA ILE A 53 1.47 -9.93 -3.11
C ILE A 53 2.31 -9.14 -2.11
N ASP A 54 3.06 -8.16 -2.59
CA ASP A 54 3.90 -7.33 -1.74
C ASP A 54 3.07 -6.40 -0.85
N LEU A 55 1.95 -5.87 -1.34
CA LEU A 55 1.01 -5.10 -0.53
C LEU A 55 0.36 -5.96 0.56
N GLU A 56 -0.05 -7.19 0.25
CA GLU A 56 -0.59 -8.13 1.25
C GLU A 56 0.46 -8.44 2.33
N THR A 57 1.69 -8.70 1.91
CA THR A 57 2.82 -8.93 2.81
C THR A 57 3.08 -7.69 3.66
N ALA A 58 3.07 -6.49 3.07
CA ALA A 58 3.26 -5.23 3.77
C ALA A 58 2.15 -4.96 4.79
N ILE A 59 0.89 -5.25 4.48
CA ILE A 59 -0.24 -5.16 5.41
C ILE A 59 -0.07 -6.14 6.58
N SER A 60 0.40 -7.36 6.32
CA SER A 60 0.62 -8.36 7.37
C SER A 60 1.77 -7.99 8.32
N LYS A 61 2.84 -7.38 7.79
CA LYS A 61 4.01 -6.90 8.56
C LYS A 61 3.79 -5.53 9.18
N ALA A 62 2.85 -4.73 8.65
CA ALA A 62 2.44 -3.48 9.27
C ALA A 62 1.75 -3.82 10.59
N ASP A 63 2.32 -3.34 11.69
CA ASP A 63 1.80 -3.52 13.05
C ASP A 63 0.46 -2.77 13.24
N LEU A 64 -0.57 -3.14 12.49
CA LEU A 64 -1.89 -2.52 12.51
C LEU A 64 -2.64 -2.97 13.76
N THR A 65 -3.33 -2.05 14.42
CA THR A 65 -4.28 -2.43 15.48
C THR A 65 -5.53 -3.04 14.86
N ASP A 66 -6.31 -3.78 15.65
CA ASP A 66 -7.55 -4.39 15.15
C ASP A 66 -8.54 -3.34 14.63
N ARG A 67 -8.58 -2.16 15.27
CA ARG A 67 -9.38 -1.02 14.77
C ARG A 67 -8.87 -0.48 13.43
N GLN A 68 -7.56 -0.43 13.22
CA GLN A 68 -6.98 -0.05 11.93
C GLN A 68 -7.28 -1.08 10.84
N ARG A 69 -7.19 -2.39 11.15
CA ARG A 69 -7.57 -3.47 10.24
C ARG A 69 -9.07 -3.42 9.89
N GLN A 70 -9.92 -3.11 10.86
CA GLN A 70 -11.35 -2.94 10.63
C GLN A 70 -11.62 -1.78 9.66
N VAL A 71 -11.00 -0.60 9.87
CA VAL A 71 -11.11 0.52 8.91
C VAL A 71 -10.59 0.14 7.54
N LEU A 72 -9.46 -0.57 7.45
CA LEU A 72 -8.89 -1.02 6.19
C LEU A 72 -9.90 -1.87 5.41
N ARG A 73 -10.50 -2.88 6.07
CA ARG A 73 -11.54 -3.73 5.48
C ARG A 73 -12.74 -2.92 5.00
N LEU A 74 -13.37 -2.16 5.91
CA LEU A 74 -14.63 -1.48 5.60
C LEU A 74 -14.47 -0.42 4.50
N VAL A 75 -13.36 0.32 4.51
CA VAL A 75 -13.15 1.40 3.53
C VAL A 75 -12.70 0.88 2.17
N TYR A 76 -11.73 -0.03 2.11
CA TYR A 76 -11.07 -0.36 0.84
C TYR A 76 -11.54 -1.69 0.23
N PHE A 77 -12.03 -2.62 1.04
CA PHE A 77 -12.53 -3.91 0.55
C PHE A 77 -14.06 -3.93 0.43
N GLU A 78 -14.77 -3.17 1.26
CA GLU A 78 -16.24 -3.08 1.22
C GLU A 78 -16.75 -1.75 0.66
N ASP A 79 -15.85 -0.87 0.24
CA ASP A 79 -16.14 0.44 -0.38
C ASP A 79 -17.14 1.30 0.43
N MET A 80 -17.14 1.14 1.77
CA MET A 80 -18.01 1.93 2.63
C MET A 80 -17.53 3.38 2.71
N LYS A 81 -18.49 4.30 2.66
CA LYS A 81 -18.19 5.72 2.88
C LYS A 81 -17.76 5.93 4.33
N GLN A 82 -16.85 6.89 4.54
CA GLN A 82 -16.30 7.23 5.85
C GLN A 82 -17.39 7.43 6.94
N THR A 83 -18.51 8.06 6.59
CA THR A 83 -19.63 8.29 7.53
C THR A 83 -20.32 6.99 7.91
N GLN A 84 -20.44 6.04 6.99
CA GLN A 84 -21.01 4.71 7.27
C GLN A 84 -20.06 3.90 8.16
N VAL A 85 -18.75 3.94 7.88
CA VAL A 85 -17.73 3.30 8.71
C VAL A 85 -17.73 3.85 10.13
N ALA A 86 -17.89 5.16 10.29
CA ALA A 86 -17.97 5.80 11.60
C ALA A 86 -19.16 5.26 12.42
N VAL A 87 -20.33 5.16 11.79
CA VAL A 87 -21.54 4.58 12.41
C VAL A 87 -21.33 3.11 12.75
N GLU A 88 -20.85 2.30 11.80
CA GLU A 88 -20.61 0.87 11.95
C GLU A 88 -19.63 0.58 13.11
N MET A 89 -18.59 1.40 13.26
CA MET A 89 -17.57 1.21 14.29
C MET A 89 -17.91 1.89 15.62
N GLY A 90 -18.98 2.68 15.70
CA GLY A 90 -19.33 3.46 16.89
C GLY A 90 -18.31 4.55 17.23
N ILE A 91 -17.66 5.15 16.22
CA ILE A 91 -16.64 6.20 16.37
C ILE A 91 -17.00 7.43 15.55
N THR A 92 -16.22 8.51 15.70
CA THR A 92 -16.43 9.72 14.91
C THR A 92 -15.81 9.61 13.52
N ALA A 93 -16.37 10.32 12.53
CA ALA A 93 -15.77 10.38 11.19
C ALA A 93 -14.31 10.90 11.20
N PRO A 94 -13.94 11.93 11.99
CA PRO A 94 -12.53 12.31 12.16
C PRO A 94 -11.64 11.16 12.66
N THR A 95 -12.14 10.31 13.57
CA THR A 95 -11.41 9.13 14.05
C THR A 95 -11.15 8.13 12.92
N VAL A 96 -12.11 7.90 12.03
CA VAL A 96 -11.91 7.07 10.83
C VAL A 96 -10.79 7.64 9.96
N ASN A 97 -10.76 8.96 9.71
CA ASN A 97 -9.69 9.60 8.94
C ASN A 97 -8.32 9.47 9.61
N LEU A 98 -8.26 9.59 10.94
CA LEU A 98 -7.04 9.35 11.69
C LEU A 98 -6.55 7.92 11.47
N TYR A 99 -7.42 6.92 11.57
CA TYR A 99 -7.06 5.52 11.34
C TYR A 99 -6.63 5.25 9.90
N LYS A 100 -7.29 5.82 8.89
CA LYS A 100 -6.85 5.76 7.49
C LYS A 100 -5.44 6.32 7.32
N ARG A 101 -5.13 7.47 7.93
CA ARG A 101 -3.79 8.05 7.85
C ARG A 101 -2.74 7.18 8.54
N LEU A 102 -3.06 6.65 9.72
CA LEU A 102 -2.11 5.85 10.49
C LEU A 102 -1.83 4.50 9.82
N LEU A 103 -2.84 3.84 9.26
CA LEU A 103 -2.63 2.55 8.59
C LEU A 103 -1.81 2.73 7.31
N THR A 104 -2.04 3.78 6.51
CA THR A 104 -1.26 4.01 5.29
C THR A 104 0.19 4.41 5.62
N GLN A 105 0.41 5.13 6.72
CA GLN A 105 1.76 5.39 7.23
C GLN A 105 2.49 4.12 7.64
N LYS A 106 1.82 3.22 8.36
CA LYS A 106 2.43 1.95 8.79
C LYS A 106 2.76 1.04 7.61
N ILE A 107 1.89 0.96 6.62
CA ILE A 107 2.15 0.17 5.40
C ILE A 107 3.30 0.79 4.60
N ALA A 108 3.29 2.12 4.40
CA ALA A 108 4.37 2.81 3.69
C ALA A 108 5.73 2.61 4.37
N ALA A 109 5.78 2.60 5.71
CA ALA A 109 7.01 2.35 6.45
C ALA A 109 7.60 0.94 6.21
N VAL A 110 6.75 -0.05 5.88
CA VAL A 110 7.25 -1.39 5.51
C VAL A 110 7.93 -1.35 4.14
N PHE A 111 7.30 -0.71 3.15
CA PHE A 111 7.91 -0.50 1.83
C PHE A 111 9.18 0.34 1.88
N GLU A 112 9.20 1.39 2.72
CA GLU A 112 10.39 2.18 2.97
C GLU A 112 11.52 1.29 3.50
N ARG A 113 11.23 0.45 4.50
CA ARG A 113 12.20 -0.48 5.07
C ARG A 113 12.75 -1.46 4.03
N TRP A 114 11.90 -2.05 3.19
CA TRP A 114 12.34 -2.94 2.10
C TRP A 114 13.23 -2.21 1.09
N GLY A 115 12.96 -0.93 0.83
CA GLY A 115 13.82 -0.10 0.00
C GLY A 115 15.21 0.15 0.61
N TRP A 116 15.31 0.24 1.93
CA TRP A 116 16.60 0.31 2.63
C TRP A 116 17.37 -1.02 2.63
N GLU A 117 16.65 -2.15 2.57
CA GLU A 117 17.21 -3.51 2.57
C GLU A 117 17.57 -4.02 1.15
N ASP A 118 17.48 -3.16 0.12
CA ASP A 118 17.74 -3.47 -1.30
C ASP A 118 16.87 -4.61 -1.86
N GLU A 119 15.66 -4.79 -1.34
CA GLU A 119 14.70 -5.81 -1.82
C GLU A 119 14.01 -5.42 -3.14
N GLY A 120 14.56 -4.47 -3.89
CA GLY A 120 14.06 -4.04 -5.20
C GLY A 120 13.19 -2.77 -5.19
N TYR A 121 12.86 -2.22 -4.01
CA TYR A 121 12.06 -1.00 -3.89
C TYR A 121 12.92 0.26 -3.88
N LYS A 122 12.53 1.28 -4.66
CA LYS A 122 13.23 2.57 -4.67
C LYS A 122 12.55 3.57 -3.74
N LEU A 123 13.32 4.12 -2.81
CA LEU A 123 12.90 5.27 -2.01
C LEU A 123 12.68 6.47 -2.93
N THR A 124 11.48 7.05 -2.90
CA THR A 124 11.17 8.25 -3.67
C THR A 124 11.51 9.52 -2.92
N VAL A 125 11.60 9.43 -1.59
CA VAL A 125 12.13 10.48 -0.72
C VAL A 125 13.40 9.96 -0.06
N VAL A 126 14.56 10.48 -0.45
CA VAL A 126 15.77 10.37 0.38
C VAL A 126 15.51 11.27 1.60
N SER A 127 14.88 10.71 2.64
CA SER A 127 14.86 11.38 3.94
C SER A 127 16.31 11.47 4.41
N THR A 128 16.88 12.66 4.28
CA THR A 128 18.17 13.04 4.82
C THR A 128 18.32 12.50 6.25
N GLU A 129 19.30 11.63 6.45
CA GLU A 129 19.89 11.24 7.74
C GLU A 129 18.92 10.78 8.84
N ARG A 130 18.63 9.47 8.90
CA ARG A 130 18.48 8.83 10.21
C ARG A 130 19.86 8.82 10.87
N LYS A 131 20.15 9.84 11.70
CA LYS A 131 21.22 9.71 12.70
C LYS A 131 20.93 8.47 13.53
N ALA A 132 21.84 7.50 13.46
CA ALA A 132 21.86 6.36 14.34
C ALA A 132 21.77 6.86 15.78
N VAL A 133 20.67 6.56 16.45
CA VAL A 133 20.62 6.64 17.91
C VAL A 133 21.18 5.30 18.38
N VAL A 134 22.42 5.36 18.85
CA VAL A 134 23.12 4.32 19.61
C VAL A 134 22.42 4.11 20.95
#